data_AF-A0A836W871-F1
#
_entry.id   AF-A0A836W871-F1
#
_cell.length_a   1.000
_cell.length_b   1.000
_cell.length_c   1.000
_cell.angle_alpha   90.00
_cell.angle_beta   90.00
_cell.angle_gamma   90.00
#
_symmetry.space_group_name_H-M   'P 1'
#
loop_
_entity.id
_entity.type
_entity.pdbx_description
1 polymer ?
#
loop_
_entity_poly.entity_id
_entity_poly.type
_entity_poly.pdbx_seq_one_letter_code
_entity_poly.pdbx_strand_id
1 'polypeptide(L)'
;VKELRPDSIVLVEAAPEIILTRQQRDRGRVRSDIGNVEAIKLLIEMARVAAMASAVRVAASVYLVENVEGDPGIAAQKIAELALRLR
;
A
#
# COMPACT_ATOMS: atom_id res chain seq x y z
N VAL A 1 15.50 -4.77 -3.42
CA VAL A 1 15.17 -5.24 -2.04
C VAL A 1 16.43 -5.63 -1.25
N LYS A 2 17.34 -6.45 -1.80
CA LYS A 2 18.54 -6.90 -1.08
C LYS A 2 19.44 -5.76 -0.57
N GLU A 3 19.64 -4.71 -1.36
CA GLU A 3 20.43 -3.54 -0.93
C GLU A 3 19.78 -2.76 0.22
N LEU A 4 18.44 -2.73 0.26
CA LEU A 4 17.69 -1.96 1.26
C LEU A 4 17.51 -2.71 2.59
N ARG A 5 17.54 -4.04 2.55
CA ARG A 5 17.37 -4.94 3.72
C ARG A 5 16.26 -4.49 4.70
N PRO A 6 15.02 -4.30 4.23
CA PRO A 6 13.96 -3.81 5.09
C PRO A 6 13.57 -4.85 6.15
N ASP A 7 13.24 -4.41 7.37
CA ASP A 7 12.62 -5.26 8.39
C ASP A 7 11.13 -5.52 8.11
N SER A 8 10.48 -4.60 7.41
CA SER A 8 9.08 -4.71 7.00
C SER A 8 8.78 -4.01 5.69
N ILE A 9 7.82 -4.55 4.94
CA ILE A 9 7.22 -3.96 3.75
C ILE A 9 5.75 -3.65 4.09
N VAL A 10 5.40 -2.36 4.11
CA VAL A 10 4.03 -1.92 4.41
C VAL A 10 3.25 -1.74 3.11
N LEU A 11 2.09 -2.40 3.02
CA LEU A 11 1.13 -2.22 1.94
C LEU A 11 -0.04 -1.37 2.44
N VAL A 12 -0.12 -0.14 1.93
CA VAL A 12 -1.23 0.78 2.23
C VAL A 12 -2.33 0.57 1.21
N GLU A 13 -3.48 0.09 1.65
CA GLU A 13 -4.59 -0.31 0.79
C GLU A 13 -5.89 0.42 1.14
N ALA A 14 -6.83 0.42 0.22
CA ALA A 14 -8.21 0.86 0.43
C ALA A 14 -9.10 0.13 -0.59
N ALA A 15 -10.42 0.25 -0.45
CA ALA A 15 -11.34 -0.29 -1.44
C ALA A 15 -11.03 0.30 -2.84
N PRO A 16 -11.03 -0.52 -3.92
CA PRO A 16 -10.74 -0.05 -5.27
C PRO A 16 -11.57 1.16 -5.72
N GLU A 17 -12.84 1.22 -5.32
CA GLU A 17 -13.78 2.29 -5.63
C GLU A 17 -13.37 3.61 -4.94
N ILE A 18 -12.89 3.53 -3.69
CA ILE A 18 -12.36 4.67 -2.94
C ILE A 18 -11.08 5.18 -3.63
N ILE A 19 -10.19 4.27 -4.06
CA ILE A 19 -8.96 4.64 -4.76
C ILE A 19 -9.28 5.36 -6.07
N LEU A 20 -10.22 4.85 -6.87
CA LEU A 20 -10.65 5.49 -8.12
C LEU A 20 -11.22 6.89 -7.86
N THR A 21 -12.07 7.02 -6.83
CA THR A 21 -12.67 8.30 -6.44
C THR A 21 -11.61 9.31 -5.98
N ARG A 22 -10.55 8.87 -5.28
CA ARG A 22 -9.40 9.71 -4.93
C ARG A 22 -8.63 10.16 -6.17
N GLN A 23 -8.36 9.25 -7.11
CA GLN A 23 -7.64 9.56 -8.35
C GLN A 23 -8.39 10.58 -9.22
N GLN A 24 -9.72 10.47 -9.31
CA GLN A 24 -10.55 11.43 -10.06
C GLN A 24 -10.56 12.84 -9.41
N ARG A 25 -10.48 12.92 -8.08
CA ARG A 25 -10.41 14.20 -7.35
C ARG A 25 -9.02 14.84 -7.38
N ASP A 26 -7.96 14.04 -7.49
CA ASP A 26 -6.58 14.52 -7.52
C ASP A 26 -6.23 15.14 -8.88
N ARG A 27 -6.27 16.48 -8.95
CA ARG A 27 -5.90 17.24 -10.16
C ARG A 27 -4.39 17.43 -10.34
N GLY A 28 -3.58 17.06 -9.35
CA GLY A 28 -2.13 17.27 -9.36
C GLY A 28 -1.36 16.19 -10.09
N ARG A 29 -2.02 15.10 -10.49
CA ARG A 29 -1.39 13.93 -11.12
C ARG A 29 -2.24 13.41 -12.26
N VAL A 30 -1.61 13.10 -13.39
CA VAL A 30 -2.27 12.37 -14.48
C VAL A 30 -2.12 10.87 -14.20
N ARG A 31 -3.23 10.21 -13.88
CA ARG A 31 -3.34 8.74 -13.72
C ARG A 31 -4.38 8.19 -14.68
N SER A 32 -4.21 8.50 -15.97
CA SER A 32 -5.13 8.05 -17.03
C SER A 32 -4.89 6.59 -17.47
N ASP A 33 -3.81 5.98 -17.00
CA ASP A 33 -3.38 4.62 -17.30
C ASP A 33 -4.09 3.53 -16.46
N ILE A 34 -4.44 3.85 -15.22
CA ILE A 34 -5.19 2.96 -14.31
C ILE A 34 -6.67 3.35 -14.38
N GLY A 35 -7.33 2.94 -15.46
CA GLY A 35 -8.59 3.54 -15.90
C GLY A 35 -9.88 3.03 -15.24
N ASN A 36 -9.86 1.93 -14.49
CA ASN A 36 -11.08 1.35 -13.90
C ASN A 36 -10.83 0.56 -12.59
N VAL A 37 -11.93 0.22 -11.92
CA VAL A 37 -11.96 -0.49 -10.64
C VAL A 37 -11.29 -1.86 -10.74
N GLU A 38 -11.48 -2.57 -11.84
CA GLU A 38 -10.93 -3.90 -12.11
C GLU A 38 -9.40 -3.87 -12.22
N ALA A 39 -8.86 -2.86 -12.92
CA ALA A 39 -7.42 -2.65 -13.03
C ALA A 39 -6.80 -2.31 -11.68
N ILE A 40 -7.47 -1.49 -10.86
CA ILE A 40 -7.03 -1.19 -9.49
C ILE A 40 -7.03 -2.46 -8.64
N LYS A 41 -8.09 -3.27 -8.72
CA LYS A 41 -8.19 -4.53 -7.99
C LYS A 41 -7.05 -5.49 -8.37
N LEU A 42 -6.80 -5.65 -9.67
CA LEU A 42 -5.69 -6.47 -10.17
C LEU A 42 -4.34 -5.94 -9.68
N LEU A 43 -4.14 -4.63 -9.71
CA LEU A 43 -2.91 -4.00 -9.23
C LEU A 43 -2.68 -4.25 -7.73
N ILE A 44 -3.72 -4.16 -6.90
CA ILE A 44 -3.63 -4.48 -5.46
C ILE A 44 -3.21 -5.94 -5.27
N GLU A 45 -3.83 -6.87 -5.99
CA GLU A 45 -3.50 -8.30 -5.91
C GLU A 45 -2.05 -8.57 -6.32
N MET A 46 -1.61 -8.02 -7.45
CA MET A 46 -0.24 -8.14 -7.91
C MET A 46 0.76 -7.51 -6.94
N ALA A 47 0.42 -6.37 -6.33
CA ALA A 47 1.26 -5.72 -5.32
C ALA A 47 1.42 -6.57 -4.06
N ARG A 48 0.36 -7.23 -3.59
CA ARG A 48 0.43 -8.19 -2.46
C ARG A 48 1.38 -9.35 -2.78
N VAL A 49 1.25 -9.95 -3.96
CA VAL A 49 2.13 -11.04 -4.40
C VAL A 49 3.59 -10.57 -4.51
N ALA A 50 3.83 -9.40 -5.12
CA ALA A 50 5.16 -8.85 -5.28
C ALA A 50 5.82 -8.48 -3.95
N ALA A 51 5.05 -7.94 -3.00
CA ALA A 51 5.53 -7.63 -1.65
C ALA A 51 5.93 -8.90 -0.90
N MET A 52 5.09 -9.95 -0.96
CA MET A 52 5.41 -11.24 -0.34
C MET A 52 6.67 -11.86 -0.95
N ALA A 53 6.75 -11.91 -2.29
CA ALA A 53 7.93 -12.42 -2.99
C ALA A 53 9.21 -11.63 -2.65
N SER A 54 9.08 -10.31 -2.45
CA SER A 54 10.17 -9.43 -2.04
C SER A 54 10.61 -9.69 -0.60
N ALA A 55 9.64 -9.84 0.31
CA ALA A 55 9.86 -10.08 1.73
C ALA A 55 10.59 -11.40 1.99
N VAL A 56 10.22 -12.48 1.29
CA VAL A 56 10.88 -13.80 1.36
C VAL A 56 12.38 -13.71 1.10
N ARG A 57 12.84 -12.80 0.22
CA ARG A 57 14.26 -12.67 -0.14
C ARG A 57 15.13 -12.05 0.96
N VAL A 58 14.52 -11.38 1.93
CA VAL A 58 15.21 -10.58 2.97
C VAL A 58 14.70 -10.86 4.38
N ALA A 59 13.81 -11.84 4.54
CA ALA A 59 13.13 -12.15 5.80
C ALA A 59 12.39 -10.96 6.42
N ALA A 60 11.87 -10.05 5.59
CA ALA A 60 11.04 -8.94 6.04
C ALA A 60 9.63 -9.44 6.40
N SER A 61 8.95 -8.74 7.30
CA SER A 61 7.50 -8.88 7.46
C SER A 61 6.75 -8.14 6.33
N VAL A 62 5.50 -8.53 6.06
CA VAL A 62 4.58 -7.75 5.20
C VAL A 62 3.41 -7.31 6.07
N TYR A 63 3.17 -6.00 6.13
CA TYR A 63 2.11 -5.41 6.98
C TYR A 63 1.07 -4.68 6.14
N LEU A 64 -0.17 -5.15 6.18
CA LEU A 64 -1.30 -4.57 5.47
C LEU A 64 -1.95 -3.49 6.34
N VAL A 65 -2.09 -2.28 5.78
CA VAL A 65 -2.70 -1.13 6.46
C VAL A 65 -3.80 -0.55 5.59
N GLU A 66 -5.03 -0.59 6.10
CA GLU A 66 -6.15 0.08 5.46
C GLU A 66 -6.09 1.61 5.70
N ASN A 67 -6.13 2.37 4.61
CA ASN A 67 -6.20 3.83 4.61
C ASN A 67 -7.65 4.29 4.42
N VAL A 68 -8.33 4.37 5.57
CA VAL A 68 -9.73 4.77 5.72
C VAL A 68 -9.96 6.16 5.09
N GLU A 69 -11.06 6.31 4.35
CA GLU A 69 -11.43 7.59 3.76
C GLU A 69 -11.77 8.62 4.83
N GLY A 70 -11.24 9.85 4.68
CA GLY A 70 -11.50 10.96 5.60
C GLY A 70 -10.62 10.96 6.86
N ASP A 71 -9.98 9.84 7.21
CA ASP A 71 -9.11 9.76 8.39
C ASP A 71 -7.80 8.98 8.09
N PRO A 72 -6.81 9.64 7.46
CA PRO A 72 -5.49 9.04 7.23
C PRO A 72 -4.70 8.84 8.53
N GLY A 73 -5.13 9.44 9.66
CA GLY A 73 -4.47 9.32 10.96
C GLY A 73 -4.46 7.89 11.48
N ILE A 74 -5.53 7.14 11.23
CA ILE A 74 -5.64 5.71 11.60
C ILE A 74 -4.52 4.89 10.94
N ALA A 75 -4.30 5.08 9.64
CA ALA A 75 -3.25 4.38 8.91
C ALA A 75 -1.86 4.82 9.39
N ALA A 76 -1.65 6.12 9.57
CA ALA A 76 -0.39 6.67 10.04
C ALA A 76 -0.01 6.13 11.44
N GLN A 77 -0.98 6.06 12.36
CA GLN A 77 -0.77 5.53 13.70
C GLN A 77 -0.32 4.06 13.67
N LYS A 78 -1.01 3.20 12.89
CA LYS A 78 -0.63 1.78 12.75
C LYS A 78 0.80 1.61 12.22
N ILE A 79 1.19 2.43 11.25
CA ILE A 79 2.54 2.40 10.67
C ILE A 79 3.59 2.87 11.70
N ALA A 80 3.29 3.94 12.45
CA ALA A 80 4.18 4.44 13.50
C ALA A 80 4.37 3.42 14.63
N GLU A 81 3.29 2.76 15.06
CA GLU A 81 3.34 1.69 16.05
C GLU A 81 4.18 0.51 15.57
N LEU A 82 4.03 0.10 14.31
CA LEU A 82 4.89 -0.92 13.70
C LEU A 82 6.37 -0.49 13.74
N ALA A 83 6.67 0.73 13.30
CA ALA A 83 8.04 1.24 13.24
C ALA A 83 8.70 1.30 14.63
N LEU A 84 7.93 1.54 15.69
CA LEU A 84 8.42 1.51 17.08
C LEU A 84 8.70 0.09 17.58
N ARG A 85 7.98 -0.93 17.08
CA ARG A 85 8.17 -2.35 17.45
C ARG A 85 9.32 -3.03 16.72
N LEU A 86 9.73 -2.51 15.58
CA LEU A 86 10.86 -3.02 14.79
C LEU A 86 12.23 -2.50 15.28
N ARG A 87 12.24 -1.70 16.36
CA ARG A 87 13.46 -1.21 17.01
C ARG A 87 14.06 -2.23 17.96
#